data_AF-A0A536MDV1-F1
#
_entry.id   AF-A0A536MDV1-F1
#
_cell.length_a   1.000
_cell.length_b   1.000
_cell.length_c   1.000
_cell.angle_alpha   90.00
_cell.angle_beta   90.00
_cell.angle_gamma   90.00
#
_symmetry.space_group_name_H-M   'P 1'
#
loop_
_entity.id
_entity.type
_entity.pdbx_description
1 polymer ?
#
loop_
_entity_poly.entity_id
_entity_poly.type
_entity_poly.pdbx_seq_one_letter_code
_entity_poly.pdbx_strand_id
1 'polypeptide(L)'
;MAPGAECPVTPTQTVESGSTSKQDEIPTYGYGTWPVFLSGQDRWFAGEAALLLISPEYDGPLIVRGHQLDGSGGMPLQSTSDAHSSPVGAHGVEFSPPHSATRWREWDGQITPGIAPGCYGLQADGFTFTTLIVFAIQPGPPPPS
;
A
#
# COMPACT_ATOMS: atom_id res chain seq x y z
N MET A 1 -8.93 -13.39 -11.70
CA MET A 1 -8.07 -14.59 -11.61
C MET A 1 -8.86 -15.84 -12.01
N ALA A 2 -8.22 -16.97 -12.33
CA ALA A 2 -8.94 -18.24 -12.47
C ALA A 2 -9.45 -18.72 -11.09
N PRO A 3 -10.63 -19.36 -11.00
CA PRO A 3 -11.12 -19.90 -9.73
C PRO A 3 -10.11 -20.87 -9.09
N GLY A 4 -9.73 -20.63 -7.84
CA GLY A 4 -8.81 -21.49 -7.07
C GLY A 4 -7.31 -21.27 -7.32
N ALA A 5 -6.92 -20.27 -8.12
CA ALA A 5 -5.51 -19.90 -8.26
C ALA A 5 -4.99 -19.24 -6.96
N GLU A 6 -3.77 -19.58 -6.56
CA GLU A 6 -3.07 -18.89 -5.47
C GLU A 6 -2.86 -17.41 -5.83
N CYS A 7 -2.92 -16.53 -4.82
CA CYS A 7 -2.70 -15.10 -5.02
C CYS A 7 -1.24 -14.86 -5.44
N PRO A 8 -0.98 -14.28 -6.63
CA PRO A 8 0.38 -14.06 -7.11
C PRO A 8 0.99 -12.83 -6.43
N VAL A 9 1.31 -12.97 -5.15
CA VAL A 9 1.79 -11.87 -4.32
C VAL A 9 3.09 -11.29 -4.87
N THR A 10 3.20 -9.96 -4.85
CA THR A 10 4.42 -9.24 -5.21
C THR A 10 5.54 -9.65 -4.23
N PRO A 11 6.79 -9.80 -4.68
CA PRO A 11 7.90 -10.04 -3.75
C PRO A 11 8.02 -8.90 -2.73
N THR A 12 8.39 -9.25 -1.50
CA THR A 12 8.74 -8.25 -0.50
C THR A 12 10.14 -7.69 -0.75
N GLN A 13 10.35 -6.43 -0.41
CA GLN A 13 11.65 -5.76 -0.47
C GLN A 13 11.88 -4.97 0.82
N THR A 14 13.16 -4.82 1.17
CA THR A 14 13.59 -3.87 2.19
C THR A 14 13.87 -2.54 1.52
N VAL A 15 13.22 -1.48 1.97
CA VAL A 15 13.51 -0.10 1.57
C VAL A 15 14.59 0.47 2.48
N GLU A 16 15.48 1.30 1.94
CA GLU A 16 16.53 1.91 2.77
C GLU A 16 15.90 2.90 3.77
N SER A 17 16.09 2.65 5.06
CA SER A 17 15.55 3.49 6.15
C SER A 17 16.05 4.94 6.14
N GLY A 18 17.10 5.25 5.36
CA GLY A 18 17.86 6.51 5.38
C GLY A 18 17.10 7.79 5.01
N SER A 19 15.80 7.75 4.70
CA SER A 19 15.06 8.96 4.28
C SER A 19 13.58 9.03 4.70
N THR A 20 13.07 8.11 5.52
CA THR A 20 11.66 8.21 5.97
C THR A 20 11.53 9.31 7.02
N SER A 21 10.39 10.01 7.06
CA SER A 21 10.18 11.13 8.00
C SER A 21 10.15 10.68 9.47
N LYS A 22 9.97 9.38 9.73
CA LYS A 22 10.12 8.71 11.02
C LYS A 22 11.23 7.66 10.94
N GLN A 23 12.47 8.16 10.93
CA GLN A 23 13.73 7.45 10.66
C GLN A 23 13.92 6.09 11.38
N ASP A 24 13.25 5.87 12.52
CA ASP A 24 13.38 4.67 13.35
C ASP A 24 12.04 3.98 13.70
N GLU A 25 10.90 4.46 13.16
CA GLU A 25 9.56 3.99 13.59
C GLU A 25 8.75 3.32 12.47
N ILE A 26 9.15 3.52 11.21
CA ILE A 26 8.43 2.96 10.07
C ILE A 26 9.06 1.62 9.67
N PRO A 27 8.28 0.54 9.57
CA PRO A 27 8.74 -0.71 8.98
C PRO A 27 9.33 -0.43 7.60
N THR A 28 10.54 -0.90 7.37
CA THR A 28 11.24 -0.69 6.10
C THR A 28 11.22 -1.93 5.23
N TYR A 29 10.19 -2.77 5.40
CA TYR A 29 9.96 -3.95 4.59
C TYR A 29 8.50 -4.01 4.18
N GLY A 30 8.23 -4.55 3.00
CA GLY A 30 6.87 -4.73 2.53
C GLY A 30 6.81 -5.12 1.07
N TYR A 31 5.60 -5.11 0.53
CA TYR A 31 5.30 -5.49 -0.84
C TYR A 31 5.55 -4.33 -1.79
N GLY A 32 6.17 -4.58 -2.94
CA GLY A 32 6.28 -3.59 -4.00
C GLY A 32 7.64 -3.56 -4.65
N THR A 33 7.71 -2.79 -5.73
CA THR A 33 8.93 -2.47 -6.45
C THR A 33 8.99 -0.97 -6.62
N TRP A 34 10.18 -0.42 -6.82
CA TRP A 34 10.37 1.01 -7.09
C TRP A 34 9.28 1.59 -8.02
N PRO A 35 8.70 2.77 -7.71
CA PRO A 35 8.97 3.62 -6.55
C PRO A 35 7.95 3.48 -5.41
N VAL A 36 6.99 2.54 -5.47
CA VAL A 36 5.86 2.48 -4.52
C VAL A 36 5.84 1.16 -3.77
N PHE A 37 5.70 1.24 -2.45
CA PHE A 37 5.75 0.09 -1.55
C PHE A 37 4.57 0.14 -0.58
N LEU A 38 3.94 -1.02 -0.35
CA LEU A 38 3.02 -1.27 0.74
C LEU A 38 3.82 -1.88 1.89
N SER A 39 4.19 -1.02 2.84
CA SER A 39 5.02 -1.35 3.98
C SER A 39 4.22 -1.72 5.21
N GLY A 40 4.84 -2.52 6.07
CA GLY A 40 4.30 -2.83 7.39
C GLY A 40 4.35 -4.32 7.70
N GLN A 41 3.97 -5.17 6.75
CA GLN A 41 3.73 -6.59 6.99
C GLN A 41 4.11 -7.45 5.77
N ASP A 42 4.42 -8.72 6.01
CA ASP A 42 4.54 -9.77 4.98
C ASP A 42 3.28 -10.65 4.88
N ARG A 43 2.31 -10.47 5.79
CA ARG A 43 0.98 -11.10 5.77
C ARG A 43 -0.04 -10.07 6.25
N TRP A 44 -1.16 -9.98 5.54
CA TRP A 44 -2.17 -8.95 5.82
C TRP A 44 -3.46 -9.55 6.35
N PHE A 45 -4.04 -8.90 7.35
CA PHE A 45 -5.31 -9.21 7.96
C PHE A 45 -6.16 -7.94 8.06
N ALA A 46 -7.48 -8.10 8.18
CA ALA A 46 -8.38 -6.96 8.32
C ALA A 46 -8.05 -6.14 9.58
N GLY A 47 -8.00 -4.81 9.44
CA GLY A 47 -7.72 -3.87 10.54
C GLY A 47 -6.24 -3.65 10.85
N GLU A 48 -5.31 -4.30 10.16
CA GLU A 48 -3.88 -4.06 10.37
C GLU A 48 -3.44 -2.71 9.79
N ALA A 49 -2.55 -2.03 10.51
CA ALA A 49 -1.94 -0.78 10.06
C ALA A 49 -1.15 -1.00 8.76
N ALA A 50 -1.34 -0.11 7.80
CA ALA A 50 -0.74 -0.18 6.48
C ALA A 50 -0.13 1.17 6.12
N LEU A 51 1.05 1.14 5.50
CA LEU A 51 1.75 2.33 5.06
C LEU A 51 2.04 2.24 3.57
N LEU A 52 1.66 3.25 2.80
CA LEU A 52 2.19 3.42 1.43
C LEU A 52 3.40 4.33 1.49
N LEU A 53 4.52 3.84 0.96
CA LEU A 53 5.79 4.54 0.88
C LEU A 53 6.16 4.81 -0.58
N ILE A 54 6.50 6.05 -0.89
CA ILE A 54 6.90 6.48 -2.23
C ILE A 54 8.34 6.98 -2.16
N SER A 55 9.20 6.38 -2.98
CA SER A 55 10.63 6.70 -3.06
C SER A 55 10.85 8.20 -3.31
N PRO A 56 11.80 8.83 -2.60
CA PRO A 56 12.19 10.22 -2.85
C PRO A 56 12.70 10.44 -4.29
N GLU A 57 13.17 9.40 -4.97
CA GLU A 57 13.59 9.47 -6.38
C GLU A 57 12.43 9.78 -7.34
N TYR A 58 11.18 9.58 -6.91
CA TYR A 58 9.99 9.97 -7.66
C TYR A 58 9.32 11.20 -7.03
N ASP A 59 9.38 12.33 -7.74
CA ASP A 59 8.86 13.63 -7.32
C ASP A 59 7.55 14.03 -8.02
N GLY A 60 7.04 13.21 -8.94
CA GLY A 60 5.79 13.47 -9.65
C GLY A 60 4.52 13.21 -8.82
N PRO A 61 3.34 13.62 -9.34
CA PRO A 61 2.05 13.23 -8.77
C PRO A 61 1.83 11.72 -8.89
N LEU A 62 1.10 11.12 -7.96
CA LEU A 62 0.81 9.68 -7.96
C LEU A 62 -0.62 9.45 -7.53
N ILE A 63 -1.31 8.52 -8.19
CA ILE A 63 -2.56 7.96 -7.68
C ILE A 63 -2.40 6.46 -7.42
N VAL A 64 -2.88 6.00 -6.27
CA VAL A 64 -2.94 4.59 -5.91
C VAL A 64 -4.41 4.17 -5.82
N ARG A 65 -4.79 3.13 -6.56
CA ARG A 65 -6.14 2.58 -6.61
C ARG A 65 -6.12 1.11 -6.26
N GLY A 66 -7.17 0.63 -5.59
CA GLY A 66 -7.23 -0.74 -5.10
C GLY A 66 -8.49 -1.49 -5.51
N HIS A 67 -8.36 -2.78 -5.75
CA HIS A 67 -9.48 -3.69 -5.96
C HIS A 67 -9.13 -5.14 -5.62
N GLN A 68 -10.16 -5.96 -5.42
CA GLN A 68 -10.03 -7.40 -5.29
C GLN A 68 -9.86 -8.05 -6.66
N LEU A 69 -8.84 -8.90 -6.83
CA LEU A 69 -8.48 -9.57 -8.09
C LEU A 69 -9.20 -10.90 -8.31
N ASP A 70 -9.72 -11.47 -7.24
CA ASP A 70 -10.44 -12.74 -7.17
C ASP A 70 -11.91 -12.58 -6.72
N GLY A 71 -12.43 -11.35 -6.74
CA GLY A 71 -13.79 -11.04 -6.32
C GLY A 71 -14.25 -9.66 -6.77
N SER A 72 -15.24 -9.10 -6.08
CA SER A 72 -15.84 -7.78 -6.39
C SER A 72 -15.53 -6.71 -5.35
N GLY A 73 -14.62 -6.98 -4.40
CA GLY A 73 -14.16 -6.02 -3.40
C GLY A 73 -13.43 -4.81 -4.03
N GLY A 74 -13.54 -3.66 -3.37
CA GLY A 74 -12.93 -2.40 -3.80
C GLY A 74 -11.57 -2.12 -3.16
N MET A 75 -11.29 -0.84 -2.93
CA MET A 75 -10.06 -0.37 -2.27
C MET A 75 -9.90 -1.07 -0.91
N PRO A 76 -8.78 -1.79 -0.68
CA PRO A 76 -8.59 -2.54 0.56
C PRO A 76 -8.03 -1.71 1.72
N LEU A 77 -7.62 -0.47 1.44
CA LEU A 77 -7.06 0.43 2.44
C LEU A 77 -8.08 1.51 2.79
N GLN A 78 -8.13 1.85 4.08
CA GLN A 78 -8.85 3.02 4.57
C GLN A 78 -7.92 3.91 5.36
N SER A 79 -8.10 5.23 5.24
CA SER A 79 -7.32 6.20 6.01
C SER A 79 -7.62 6.05 7.50
N THR A 80 -6.59 6.12 8.34
CA THR A 80 -6.72 6.17 9.81
C THR A 80 -6.60 7.59 10.35
N SER A 81 -6.22 8.55 9.51
CA SER A 81 -6.09 9.97 9.84
C SER A 81 -6.63 10.88 8.72
N ASP A 82 -7.00 12.11 9.06
CA ASP A 82 -7.45 13.14 8.10
C ASP A 82 -6.29 13.91 7.44
N ALA A 83 -5.04 13.44 7.58
CA ALA A 83 -3.85 14.26 7.35
C ALA A 83 -3.02 13.80 6.13
N HIS A 84 -2.66 14.77 5.27
CA HIS A 84 -1.64 14.72 4.20
C HIS A 84 -1.94 13.93 2.93
N SER A 85 -3.14 13.34 2.82
CA SER A 85 -3.67 12.86 1.54
C SER A 85 -5.10 13.33 1.36
N SER A 86 -5.45 13.68 0.12
CA SER A 86 -6.85 13.84 -0.23
C SER A 86 -7.34 12.47 -0.70
N PRO A 87 -8.35 11.87 -0.04
CA PRO A 87 -8.97 10.66 -0.57
C PRO A 87 -9.51 10.96 -1.97
N VAL A 88 -9.15 10.13 -2.96
CA VAL A 88 -9.77 10.18 -4.28
C VAL A 88 -11.07 9.39 -4.20
N GLY A 89 -12.07 9.98 -3.53
CA GLY A 89 -13.30 9.29 -3.15
C GLY A 89 -13.03 8.02 -2.32
N ALA A 90 -13.87 7.01 -2.46
CA ALA A 90 -13.75 5.72 -1.77
C ALA A 90 -12.78 4.72 -2.45
N HIS A 91 -12.01 5.16 -3.45
CA HIS A 91 -11.38 4.25 -4.42
C HIS A 91 -9.86 4.40 -4.57
N GLY A 92 -9.24 5.37 -3.88
CA GLY A 92 -7.81 5.54 -3.97
C GLY A 92 -7.23 6.67 -3.12
N VAL A 93 -5.91 6.74 -3.15
CA VAL A 93 -5.09 7.73 -2.45
C VAL A 93 -4.29 8.51 -3.48
N GLU A 94 -4.33 9.84 -3.42
CA GLU A 94 -3.51 10.71 -4.25
C GLU A 94 -2.37 11.34 -3.45
N PHE A 95 -1.18 11.33 -4.05
CA PHE A 95 0.00 11.99 -3.54
C PHE A 95 0.34 13.16 -4.46
N SER A 96 0.26 14.38 -3.91
CA SER A 96 0.78 15.56 -4.58
C SER A 96 2.31 15.49 -4.70
N PRO A 97 2.91 16.16 -5.71
CA PRO A 97 4.36 16.36 -5.76
C PRO A 97 4.89 16.89 -4.43
N PRO A 98 6.04 16.41 -3.92
CA PRO A 98 6.59 16.91 -2.68
C PRO A 98 7.13 18.34 -2.86
N HIS A 99 7.10 19.13 -1.79
CA HIS A 99 7.83 20.40 -1.76
C HIS A 99 9.36 20.18 -1.76
N SER A 100 9.83 19.02 -1.30
CA SER A 100 11.23 18.57 -1.40
C SER A 100 11.33 17.05 -1.54
N ALA A 101 12.06 16.56 -2.55
CA ALA A 101 12.23 15.13 -2.86
C ALA A 101 13.34 14.44 -2.02
N THR A 102 13.63 14.94 -0.82
CA THR A 102 14.69 14.41 0.05
C THR A 102 14.21 13.37 1.04
N ARG A 103 12.91 13.10 1.09
CA ARG A 103 12.27 12.17 2.02
C ARG A 103 11.23 11.32 1.32
N TRP A 104 11.00 10.14 1.87
CA TRP A 104 9.89 9.31 1.45
C TRP A 104 8.58 10.05 1.67
N ARG A 105 7.66 9.96 0.70
CA ARG A 105 6.27 10.35 0.95
C ARG A 105 5.54 9.16 1.54
N GLU A 106 4.69 9.43 2.52
CA GLU A 106 3.99 8.41 3.28
C GLU A 106 2.49 8.67 3.28
N TRP A 107 1.73 7.58 3.26
CA TRP A 107 0.30 7.58 3.57
C TRP A 107 0.02 6.52 4.62
N ASP A 108 -0.49 6.96 5.76
CA ASP A 108 -0.86 6.10 6.87
C ASP A 108 -2.33 5.69 6.79
N GLY A 109 -2.57 4.39 6.91
CA GLY A 109 -3.92 3.85 6.98
C GLY A 109 -3.95 2.47 7.61
N GLN A 110 -4.97 1.71 7.24
CA GLN A 110 -5.11 0.32 7.65
C GLN A 110 -5.84 -0.49 6.56
N ILE A 111 -5.67 -1.81 6.59
CA ILE A 111 -6.55 -2.71 5.88
C ILE A 111 -7.98 -2.51 6.41
N THR A 112 -8.95 -2.29 5.53
CA THR A 112 -10.34 -2.03 5.92
C THR A 112 -10.87 -3.12 6.87
N PRO A 113 -11.33 -2.78 8.08
CA PRO A 113 -11.95 -3.72 9.00
C PRO A 113 -13.16 -4.41 8.36
N GLY A 114 -13.25 -5.73 8.55
CA GLY A 114 -14.33 -6.53 7.97
C GLY A 114 -14.25 -6.75 6.46
N ILE A 115 -13.15 -6.34 5.81
CA ILE A 115 -12.94 -6.63 4.39
C ILE A 115 -12.89 -8.14 4.15
N ALA A 116 -13.40 -8.57 2.99
CA ALA A 116 -13.36 -9.97 2.60
C ALA A 116 -11.90 -10.43 2.42
N PRO A 117 -11.52 -11.61 2.95
CA PRO A 117 -10.25 -12.25 2.60
C PRO A 117 -10.16 -12.50 1.10
N GLY A 118 -8.94 -12.50 0.56
CA GLY A 118 -8.71 -12.73 -0.85
C GLY A 118 -7.46 -12.02 -1.39
N CYS A 119 -7.34 -12.05 -2.71
CA CYS A 119 -6.23 -11.43 -3.43
C CYS A 119 -6.59 -10.00 -3.83
N TYR A 120 -5.75 -9.04 -3.46
CA TYR A 120 -5.96 -7.62 -3.74
C TYR A 120 -4.79 -7.05 -4.53
N GLY A 121 -5.09 -6.08 -5.38
CA GLY A 121 -4.11 -5.33 -6.15
C GLY A 121 -4.20 -3.85 -5.85
N LEU A 122 -3.05 -3.21 -5.58
CA LEU A 122 -2.89 -1.76 -5.59
C LEU A 122 -2.17 -1.35 -6.87
N GLN A 123 -2.90 -0.69 -7.77
CA GLN A 123 -2.32 -0.07 -8.95
C GLN A 123 -1.86 1.34 -8.59
N ALA A 124 -0.57 1.60 -8.75
CA ALA A 124 0.01 2.91 -8.54
C ALA A 124 0.43 3.50 -9.90
N ASP A 125 -0.19 4.63 -10.26
CA ASP A 125 0.03 5.31 -11.53
C ASP A 125 0.74 6.64 -11.29
N GLY A 126 2.01 6.68 -11.68
CA GLY A 126 2.78 7.91 -11.81
C GLY A 126 2.74 8.45 -13.24
N PHE A 127 3.43 9.55 -13.48
CA PHE A 127 3.52 10.13 -14.82
C PHE A 127 4.30 9.26 -15.81
N THR A 128 5.30 8.53 -15.31
CA THR A 128 6.25 7.75 -16.12
C THR A 128 6.15 6.23 -15.90
N PHE A 129 5.29 5.78 -15.00
CA PHE A 129 5.16 4.37 -14.66
C PHE A 129 3.74 4.02 -14.21
N THR A 130 3.42 2.74 -14.38
CA THR A 130 2.35 2.07 -13.65
C THR A 130 2.96 0.83 -13.00
N THR A 131 2.74 0.64 -11.71
CA THR A 131 3.13 -0.58 -10.99
C THR A 131 1.93 -1.19 -10.28
N LEU A 132 1.98 -2.50 -10.06
CA LEU A 132 0.94 -3.26 -9.37
C LEU A 132 1.56 -3.97 -8.16
N ILE A 133 1.03 -3.68 -6.98
CA ILE A 133 1.34 -4.41 -5.76
C ILE A 133 0.21 -5.39 -5.51
N VAL A 134 0.49 -6.68 -5.62
CA VAL A 134 -0.45 -7.76 -5.33
C VAL A 134 -0.14 -8.33 -3.96
N PHE A 135 -1.16 -8.46 -3.12
CA PHE A 135 -1.02 -9.02 -1.78
C PHE A 135 -2.29 -9.78 -1.39
N ALA A 136 -2.17 -10.69 -0.42
CA ALA A 136 -3.28 -11.49 0.05
C ALA A 136 -3.72 -11.05 1.45
N ILE A 137 -5.02 -10.79 1.61
CA ILE A 137 -5.65 -10.60 2.91
C ILE A 137 -6.10 -11.98 3.41
N GLN A 138 -5.57 -12.40 4.54
CA GLN A 138 -5.81 -13.68 5.17
C GLN A 138 -7.17 -13.71 5.91
N PRO A 139 -7.82 -14.88 5.99
CA PRO A 139 -9.02 -15.03 6.80
C PRO A 139 -8.72 -15.02 8.31
N GLY A 140 -9.65 -14.49 9.08
CA GLY A 140 -9.57 -14.45 10.55
C GLY A 140 -8.75 -13.28 11.09
N PRO A 141 -8.54 -13.23 12.42
CA PRO A 141 -7.71 -12.21 13.04
C PRO A 141 -6.21 -12.47 12.79
N PRO A 142 -5.36 -11.44 12.89
CA PRO A 142 -3.91 -11.63 12.92
C PRO A 142 -3.50 -12.63 14.01
N PRO A 143 -2.45 -13.44 13.80
CA PRO A 143 -1.89 -14.28 14.84
C PRO A 143 -1.35 -13.42 15.99
N PRO A 144 -1.38 -13.93 17.24
CA PRO A 144 -0.78 -13.24 18.37
C PRO A 144 0.73 -13.05 18.14
N SER A 145 1.22 -11.85 18.44
CA SER A 145 2.63 -11.44 18.39
C SER A 145 3.51 -12.19 19.40
#